data_AF-A0A1N7PIQ9-F1
#
_entry.id   AF-A0A1N7PIQ9-F1
#
_cell.length_a   1.000
_cell.length_b   1.000
_cell.length_c   1.000
_cell.angle_alpha   90.00
_cell.angle_beta   90.00
_cell.angle_gamma   90.00
#
_symmetry.space_group_name_H-M   'P 1'
#
loop_
_entity.id
_entity.type
_entity.pdbx_description
1 polymer ?
#
loop_
_entity_poly.entity_id
_entity_poly.type
_entity_poly.pdbx_seq_one_letter_code
_entity_poly.pdbx_strand_id
1 'polypeptide(L)'
;MPAASTHARSALPPPTRRGLSREEAAGYIGVGTSKFDAMVSDGRMPKAKKIDGRRVWDVRALDQFFDALPGGDESDHNAWD
;
A
#
# COMPACT_ATOMS: atom_id res chain seq x y z
N MET A 1 30.18 -4.11 41.20
CA MET A 1 29.56 -3.59 39.98
C MET A 1 29.45 -4.72 38.97
N PRO A 2 28.24 -5.11 38.58
CA PRO A 2 28.00 -5.32 37.16
C PRO A 2 26.69 -4.66 36.72
N ALA A 3 26.77 -3.76 35.74
CA ALA A 3 25.62 -3.22 35.07
C ALA A 3 25.07 -4.29 34.12
N ALA A 4 23.88 -4.83 34.42
CA ALA A 4 23.15 -5.68 33.50
C ALA A 4 22.61 -4.81 32.35
N SER A 5 23.01 -5.15 31.11
CA SER A 5 22.51 -4.51 29.90
C SER A 5 21.02 -4.80 29.72
N THR A 6 20.19 -3.76 29.93
CA THR A 6 18.77 -3.80 29.63
C THR A 6 18.57 -3.87 28.12
N HIS A 7 18.19 -5.03 27.59
CA HIS A 7 17.63 -5.12 26.25
C HIS A 7 16.31 -4.36 26.23
N ALA A 8 16.31 -3.14 25.69
CA ALA A 8 15.09 -2.44 25.33
C ALA A 8 14.38 -3.29 24.27
N ARG A 9 13.32 -3.99 24.67
CA ARG A 9 12.40 -4.62 23.73
C ARG A 9 11.74 -3.49 22.94
N SER A 10 12.29 -3.17 21.78
CA SER A 10 11.65 -2.29 20.83
C SER A 10 10.33 -2.96 20.45
N ALA A 11 9.23 -2.51 21.06
CA ALA A 11 7.90 -2.86 20.63
C ALA A 11 7.76 -2.28 19.23
N LEU A 12 8.09 -3.09 18.21
CA LEU A 12 7.83 -2.76 16.83
C LEU A 12 6.35 -2.35 16.76
N PRO A 13 6.02 -1.19 16.16
CA PRO A 13 4.62 -0.82 15.97
C PRO A 13 3.90 -2.02 15.35
N PRO A 14 2.65 -2.30 15.76
CA PRO A 14 1.91 -3.43 15.22
C PRO A 14 2.01 -3.38 13.69
N PRO A 15 2.26 -4.52 13.02
CA PRO A 15 2.40 -4.54 11.57
C PRO A 15 1.20 -3.78 10.99
N THR A 16 1.49 -2.79 10.16
CA THR A 16 0.47 -1.98 9.47
C THR A 16 -0.63 -2.92 8.97
N ARG A 17 -1.89 -2.60 9.27
CA ARG A 17 -3.02 -3.47 8.92
C ARG A 17 -2.91 -3.83 7.44
N ARG A 18 -2.70 -5.11 7.16
CA ARG A 18 -2.49 -5.58 5.77
C ARG A 18 -3.77 -5.50 4.95
N GLY A 19 -4.93 -5.67 5.61
CA GLY A 19 -6.23 -5.61 4.98
C GLY A 19 -6.85 -4.23 5.07
N LEU A 20 -7.05 -3.60 3.92
CA LEU A 20 -7.74 -2.33 3.76
C LEU A 20 -9.15 -2.54 3.18
N SER A 21 -10.11 -1.77 3.66
CA SER A 21 -11.43 -1.65 3.03
C SER A 21 -11.34 -0.89 1.72
N ARG A 22 -12.40 -0.88 0.90
CA ARG A 22 -12.42 -0.15 -0.39
C ARG A 22 -12.03 1.32 -0.24
N GLU A 23 -12.56 1.97 0.80
CA GLU A 23 -12.33 3.39 1.09
C GLU A 23 -10.89 3.65 1.52
N GLU A 24 -10.36 2.80 2.41
CA GLU A 24 -8.98 2.88 2.88
C GLU A 24 -7.99 2.58 1.75
N ALA A 25 -8.28 1.59 0.90
CA ALA A 25 -7.47 1.27 -0.27
C ALA A 25 -7.43 2.45 -1.24
N ALA A 26 -8.57 3.06 -1.56
CA ALA A 26 -8.62 4.23 -2.42
C ALA A 26 -7.85 5.42 -1.83
N GLY A 27 -8.00 5.67 -0.53
CA GLY A 27 -7.24 6.70 0.18
C GLY A 27 -5.73 6.43 0.21
N TYR A 28 -5.33 5.16 0.33
CA TYR A 28 -3.92 4.76 0.39
C TYR A 28 -3.15 5.11 -0.89
N ILE A 29 -3.74 4.89 -2.06
CA ILE A 29 -3.18 5.27 -3.38
C ILE A 29 -3.56 6.69 -3.80
N GLY A 30 -4.28 7.46 -2.96
CA GLY A 30 -4.60 8.86 -3.22
C GLY A 30 -5.67 9.10 -4.29
N VAL A 31 -6.58 8.15 -4.52
CA VAL A 31 -7.66 8.28 -5.52
C VAL A 31 -9.05 8.19 -4.88
N GLY A 32 -10.07 8.71 -5.57
CA GLY A 32 -11.46 8.52 -5.15
C GLY A 32 -11.91 7.06 -5.25
N THR A 33 -12.87 6.64 -4.41
CA THR A 33 -13.38 5.26 -4.37
C THR A 33 -13.96 4.76 -5.70
N SER A 34 -14.57 5.66 -6.48
CA SER A 34 -15.08 5.36 -7.82
C SER A 34 -13.94 5.15 -8.83
N LYS A 35 -12.88 5.96 -8.75
CA LYS A 35 -11.69 5.80 -9.60
C LYS A 35 -10.96 4.51 -9.28
N PHE A 36 -10.83 4.18 -8.01
CA PHE A 36 -10.25 2.91 -7.57
C PHE A 36 -11.01 1.72 -8.15
N ASP A 37 -12.34 1.73 -8.08
CA ASP A 37 -13.17 0.65 -8.63
C ASP A 37 -12.99 0.51 -10.15
N ALA A 38 -12.89 1.63 -10.86
CA ALA A 38 -12.54 1.63 -12.28
C ALA A 38 -11.14 1.06 -12.55
N MET A 39 -10.12 1.41 -11.74
CA MET A 39 -8.76 0.88 -11.88
C MET A 39 -8.68 -0.62 -11.58
N VAL A 40 -9.44 -1.11 -10.59
CA VAL A 40 -9.56 -2.54 -10.30
C VAL A 40 -10.24 -3.27 -11.46
N SER A 41 -11.25 -2.66 -12.07
CA SER A 41 -11.98 -3.23 -13.23
C SER A 41 -11.12 -3.21 -14.51
N ASP A 42 -10.32 -2.17 -14.71
CA ASP A 42 -9.37 -2.02 -15.82
C ASP A 42 -8.15 -2.95 -15.67
N GLY A 43 -7.93 -3.53 -14.49
CA GLY A 43 -6.80 -4.42 -14.20
C GLY A 43 -5.52 -3.70 -13.77
N ARG A 44 -5.59 -2.38 -13.58
CA ARG A 44 -4.51 -1.52 -13.06
C ARG A 44 -4.29 -1.65 -11.55
N MET A 45 -5.26 -2.19 -10.82
CA MET A 45 -5.20 -2.38 -9.36
C MET A 45 -5.60 -3.81 -8.99
N PRO A 46 -5.15 -4.33 -7.84
CA PRO A 46 -5.42 -5.70 -7.44
C PRO A 46 -6.91 -5.90 -7.17
N LYS A 47 -7.41 -7.07 -7.54
CA LYS A 47 -8.78 -7.48 -7.20
C LYS A 47 -8.90 -7.67 -5.69
N ALA A 48 -10.07 -7.31 -5.16
CA ALA A 48 -10.37 -7.49 -3.74
C ALA A 48 -10.29 -8.97 -3.34
N LYS A 49 -9.65 -9.26 -2.21
CA LYS A 49 -9.82 -10.56 -1.54
C LYS A 49 -11.17 -10.58 -0.85
N LYS A 50 -11.99 -11.57 -1.22
CA LYS A 50 -13.27 -11.82 -0.54
C LYS A 50 -13.01 -12.71 0.67
N ILE A 51 -13.10 -12.13 1.85
CA ILE A 51 -13.04 -12.87 3.13
C ILE A 51 -14.49 -12.95 3.62
N ASP A 52 -15.10 -14.12 3.47
CA ASP A 52 -16.53 -14.41 3.72
C ASP A 52 -17.48 -13.45 2.98
N GLY A 53 -17.79 -12.30 3.59
CA GLY A 53 -18.67 -11.26 3.04
C GLY A 53 -17.98 -9.91 2.80
N ARG A 54 -16.73 -9.73 3.21
CA ARG A 54 -16.01 -8.46 3.09
C ARG A 54 -15.00 -8.49 1.96
N ARG A 55 -14.94 -7.37 1.22
CA ARG A 55 -13.91 -7.10 0.22
C ARG A 55 -12.76 -6.38 0.91
N VAL A 56 -11.61 -7.05 0.95
CA VAL A 56 -10.39 -6.57 1.61
C VAL A 56 -9.27 -6.53 0.58
N TRP A 57 -8.54 -5.43 0.54
CA TRP A 57 -7.36 -5.27 -0.31
C TRP A 57 -6.11 -5.40 0.52
N ASP A 58 -5.11 -6.10 -0.03
CA ASP A 58 -3.82 -6.23 0.63
C ASP A 58 -2.94 -5.02 0.28
N VAL A 59 -2.38 -4.36 1.29
CA VAL A 59 -1.45 -3.23 1.10
C VAL A 59 -0.30 -3.59 0.17
N ARG A 60 0.29 -4.78 0.31
CA ARG A 60 1.42 -5.20 -0.54
C ARG A 60 1.01 -5.44 -1.98
N ALA A 61 -0.21 -5.92 -2.19
CA ALA A 61 -0.74 -6.05 -3.54
C ALA A 61 -1.02 -4.67 -4.15
N LEU A 62 -1.54 -3.72 -3.37
CA LEU A 62 -1.73 -2.35 -3.84
C LEU A 62 -0.39 -1.73 -4.23
N ASP A 63 0.63 -1.88 -3.38
CA ASP A 63 1.99 -1.40 -3.61
C ASP A 63 2.62 -2.01 -4.87
N GLN A 64 2.55 -3.33 -5.03
CA GLN A 64 3.06 -4.02 -6.22
C GLN A 64 2.36 -3.57 -7.52
N PHE A 65 1.04 -3.41 -7.50
CA PHE A 65 0.31 -2.95 -8.69
C PHE A 65 0.55 -1.48 -8.97
N PHE A 66 0.73 -0.68 -7.93
CA PHE A 66 1.08 0.73 -8.04
C PHE A 66 2.46 0.91 -8.66
N ASP A 67 3.46 0.14 -8.20
CA ASP A 67 4.81 0.08 -8.79
C ASP A 67 4.77 -0.41 -10.25
N ALA A 68 3.87 -1.35 -10.55
CA ALA A 68 3.65 -1.83 -11.91
C ALA A 68 2.76 -0.91 -12.78
N LEU A 69 2.19 0.18 -12.23
CA LEU A 69 1.44 1.12 -13.05
C LEU A 69 2.42 1.78 -14.03
N PRO A 70 2.03 1.95 -15.31
CA PRO A 70 2.78 2.80 -16.22
C PRO A 70 2.66 4.24 -15.73
N GLY A 71 3.60 4.70 -14.92
CA GLY A 71 3.59 6.00 -14.26
C GLY A 71 5.00 6.48 -13.93
N GLY A 72 5.53 7.33 -14.81
CA GLY A 72 6.71 8.15 -14.54
C GLY A 72 8.05 7.63 -15.04
N ASP A 73 8.16 7.25 -16.32
CA ASP A 73 9.36 7.70 -17.04
C ASP A 73 9.21 9.21 -17.30
N GLU A 74 9.12 9.98 -16.22
CA GLU A 74 9.88 11.21 -16.17
C GLU A 74 11.26 10.71 -15.76
N SER A 75 12.01 10.28 -16.78
CA SER A 75 13.31 10.87 -17.00
C SER A 75 13.21 12.39 -16.79
N ASP A 76 13.03 12.84 -15.55
CA ASP A 76 13.58 14.09 -15.05
C ASP A 76 15.09 13.82 -14.98
N HIS A 77 15.67 13.63 -16.17
CA HIS A 77 16.86 14.35 -16.52
C HIS A 77 16.57 15.78 -16.07
N ASN A 78 16.98 16.12 -14.85
CA ASN A 78 17.27 17.50 -14.52
C ASN A 78 18.35 17.94 -15.52
N ALA A 79 17.91 18.33 -16.72
CA ALA A 79 18.70 18.86 -17.81
C ALA A 79 18.85 20.38 -17.60
N TRP A 80 19.24 20.73 -16.38
CA TRP A 80 19.75 22.03 -15.99
C TRP A 80 21.03 21.77 -15.21
N ASP A 81 22.04 21.37 -15.99
CA ASP A 81 23.36 22.00 -15.98
C ASP A 81 23.23 23.47 -16.44
#